data_AF-A0AAX4K1R5-F1
#
_entry.id   AF-A0AAX4K1R5-F1
#
_cell.length_a   1.000
_cell.length_b   1.000
_cell.length_c   1.000
_cell.angle_alpha   90.00
_cell.angle_beta   90.00
_cell.angle_gamma   90.00
#
_symmetry.space_group_name_H-M   'P 1'
#
loop_
_entity.id
_entity.type
_entity.pdbx_description
1 polymer ?
#
loop_
_entity_poly.entity_id
_entity_poly.type
_entity_poly.pdbx_seq_one_letter_code
_entity_poly.pdbx_strand_id
1 'polypeptide(L)'
;MIYSSFSTIVFLISNCQYTLALNDNLDGPGLAWPNQLWVPMGGFTSPGTIISSYYTWGPDPIIPEKNSSKIWDIPFPFIPMLWGCTDDYIKPFQQALYNNFSNVPLTRKRDILGFNEPDHPQQSKCTPYQAAIIWKQILEPLKYQGYRLGSPSVTSGEAGKQWMKEWYDACQGGCNPDFLALHWYDLVPQNFIEHIQYYHNTYNLPVWVTEYATQNFSVYNSKTGEYDGQATYIEVQRFMDITTAYMKSVNWVERWFWFGAMYEMQGVNELDCLFDQSGKSSRSGALNELGVQYAASNGSVSTSTNQKINSGSSSRNIYGIFNSWFLLLLSSILFILLSIDINHI
;
A
#
# COMPACT_ATOMS: atom_id res chain seq x y z
N MET A 1 -11.18 -40.85 57.07
CA MET A 1 -12.64 -40.73 56.83
C MET A 1 -12.93 -39.25 56.58
N ILE A 2 -12.77 -38.80 55.34
CA ILE A 2 -13.85 -38.46 54.39
C ILE A 2 -14.82 -37.42 54.97
N TYR A 3 -14.63 -36.16 54.57
CA TYR A 3 -15.73 -35.22 54.35
C TYR A 3 -15.49 -34.49 53.03
N SER A 4 -16.49 -34.58 52.16
CA SER A 4 -16.56 -33.98 50.83
C SER A 4 -16.83 -32.49 50.91
N SER A 5 -16.16 -31.69 50.08
CA SER A 5 -16.64 -30.37 49.67
C SER A 5 -16.68 -30.31 48.15
N PHE A 6 -17.88 -30.08 47.62
CA PHE A 6 -18.12 -29.80 46.21
C PHE A 6 -17.58 -28.42 45.88
N SER A 7 -16.65 -28.33 44.93
CA SER A 7 -16.28 -27.06 44.29
C SER A 7 -16.98 -26.95 42.94
N THR A 8 -17.96 -26.06 42.87
CA THR A 8 -18.61 -25.64 41.63
C THR A 8 -17.61 -24.88 40.78
N ILE A 9 -17.16 -25.46 39.66
CA ILE A 9 -16.35 -24.78 38.67
C ILE A 9 -17.28 -23.87 37.86
N VAL A 10 -17.18 -22.56 38.08
CA VAL A 10 -17.76 -21.54 37.21
C VAL A 10 -16.83 -21.40 35.99
N PHE A 11 -17.26 -21.94 34.85
CA PHE A 11 -16.62 -21.63 33.57
C PHE A 11 -16.98 -20.19 33.18
N LEU A 12 -16.05 -19.27 33.41
CA LEU A 12 -16.05 -17.98 32.74
C LEU A 12 -15.72 -18.23 31.26
N ILE A 13 -16.76 -18.33 30.43
CA ILE A 13 -16.61 -18.21 28.97
C ILE A 13 -16.24 -16.75 28.72
N SER A 14 -14.93 -16.50 28.60
CA SER A 14 -14.45 -15.26 28.04
C SER A 14 -14.91 -15.22 26.60
N ASN A 15 -15.91 -14.37 26.31
CA ASN A 15 -16.29 -14.01 24.95
C ASN A 15 -15.11 -13.27 24.32
N CYS A 16 -14.18 -14.05 23.77
CA CYS A 16 -13.15 -13.55 22.87
C CYS A 16 -13.89 -13.16 21.58
N GLN A 17 -14.31 -11.90 21.50
CA GLN A 17 -14.68 -11.30 20.23
C GLN A 17 -13.46 -11.42 19.33
N TYR A 18 -13.63 -12.12 18.21
CA TYR A 18 -12.64 -12.22 17.16
C TYR A 18 -12.32 -10.80 16.67
N THR A 19 -11.24 -10.21 17.17
CA THR A 19 -10.56 -9.11 16.50
C THR A 19 -10.02 -9.68 15.19
N LEU A 20 -10.74 -9.43 14.10
CA LEU A 20 -10.25 -9.65 12.75
C LEU A 20 -8.88 -8.95 12.63
N ALA A 21 -7.91 -9.71 12.13
CA ALA A 21 -6.49 -9.36 12.12
C ALA A 21 -6.27 -7.94 11.59
N LEU A 22 -5.81 -7.03 12.46
CA LEU A 22 -4.96 -5.94 11.99
C LEU A 22 -3.78 -6.64 11.29
N ASN A 23 -3.53 -6.28 10.04
CA ASN A 23 -2.35 -6.77 9.35
C ASN A 23 -1.14 -6.11 10.04
N ASP A 24 -0.58 -6.78 11.05
CA ASP A 24 0.54 -6.32 11.89
C ASP A 24 1.89 -6.30 11.15
N ASN A 25 1.86 -6.35 9.80
CA ASN A 25 3.05 -6.23 8.98
C ASN A 25 3.68 -4.85 9.24
N LEU A 26 4.82 -4.85 9.93
CA LEU A 26 5.57 -3.61 10.22
C LEU A 26 6.13 -2.99 8.94
N ASP A 27 6.39 -3.86 7.97
CA ASP A 27 7.05 -3.58 6.69
C ASP A 27 6.18 -4.19 5.57
N GLY A 28 6.06 -3.51 4.43
CA GLY A 28 5.19 -3.93 3.31
C GLY A 28 4.32 -2.79 2.76
N PRO A 29 3.66 -2.98 1.61
CA PRO A 29 2.95 -1.92 0.90
C PRO A 29 1.84 -1.27 1.73
N GLY A 30 1.67 0.05 1.61
CA GLY A 30 0.50 0.76 2.13
C GLY A 30 -0.42 1.25 1.01
N LEU A 31 -1.54 1.86 1.40
CA LEU A 31 -2.50 2.47 0.47
C LEU A 31 -2.49 3.99 0.58
N ALA A 32 -2.17 4.66 -0.52
CA ALA A 32 -2.45 6.08 -0.71
C ALA A 32 -3.93 6.21 -1.07
N TRP A 33 -4.78 6.59 -0.10
CA TRP A 33 -6.23 6.37 -0.17
C TRP A 33 -7.04 7.67 -0.26
N PRO A 34 -7.46 8.09 -1.47
CA PRO A 34 -8.18 9.35 -1.65
C PRO A 34 -9.70 9.18 -1.48
N ASN A 35 -10.19 7.94 -1.45
CA ASN A 35 -11.61 7.67 -1.69
C ASN A 35 -12.52 7.95 -0.48
N GLN A 36 -11.99 8.27 0.70
CA GLN A 36 -12.79 8.29 1.94
C GLN A 36 -13.62 6.98 2.05
N LEU A 37 -14.93 7.08 2.28
CA LEU A 37 -15.91 5.99 2.25
C LEU A 37 -16.67 5.86 0.91
N TRP A 38 -16.09 6.32 -0.22
CA TRP A 38 -16.70 6.16 -1.54
C TRP A 38 -16.38 4.82 -2.19
N VAL A 39 -15.24 4.24 -1.86
CA VAL A 39 -14.80 2.91 -2.31
C VAL A 39 -14.46 2.10 -1.05
N PRO A 40 -14.86 0.83 -0.94
CA PRO A 40 -14.50 0.01 0.21
C PRO A 40 -13.05 -0.48 0.12
N MET A 41 -12.32 -0.49 1.25
CA MET A 41 -10.99 -1.11 1.35
C MET A 41 -11.05 -2.65 1.34
N GLY A 42 -12.24 -3.24 1.45
CA GLY A 42 -12.44 -4.69 1.54
C GLY A 42 -11.82 -5.50 0.40
N GLY A 43 -11.58 -4.91 -0.78
CA GLY A 43 -10.83 -5.58 -1.85
C GLY A 43 -9.40 -5.98 -1.46
N PHE A 44 -8.79 -5.24 -0.54
CA PHE A 44 -7.42 -5.45 -0.07
C PHE A 44 -7.31 -6.38 1.15
N THR A 45 -8.41 -6.89 1.69
CA THR A 45 -8.43 -7.70 2.93
C THR A 45 -8.46 -9.20 2.72
N SER A 46 -8.36 -9.65 1.46
CA SER A 46 -8.31 -11.07 1.14
C SER A 46 -7.21 -11.80 1.93
N PRO A 47 -7.42 -13.07 2.32
CA PRO A 47 -6.41 -13.85 3.03
C PRO A 47 -5.06 -13.84 2.31
N GLY A 48 -3.98 -13.58 3.07
CA GLY A 48 -2.63 -13.47 2.54
C GLY A 48 -2.22 -12.06 2.11
N THR A 49 -3.12 -11.07 2.21
CA THR A 49 -2.78 -9.68 1.90
C THR A 49 -1.55 -9.21 2.66
N ILE A 50 -0.69 -8.46 1.97
CA ILE A 50 0.51 -7.84 2.56
C ILE A 50 0.33 -6.35 2.83
N ILE A 51 -0.86 -5.78 2.58
CA ILE A 51 -1.14 -4.37 2.83
C ILE A 51 -1.02 -4.06 4.32
N SER A 52 -0.16 -3.11 4.67
CA SER A 52 0.29 -2.84 6.04
C SER A 52 -0.33 -1.58 6.67
N SER A 53 -0.84 -0.65 5.86
CA SER A 53 -1.25 0.68 6.32
C SER A 53 -1.97 1.49 5.24
N TYR A 54 -2.51 2.64 5.61
CA TYR A 54 -3.00 3.63 4.65
C TYR A 54 -2.79 5.08 5.14
N TYR A 55 -2.84 6.03 4.22
CA TYR A 55 -2.90 7.46 4.50
C TYR A 55 -3.82 8.17 3.50
N THR A 56 -4.22 9.41 3.79
CA THR A 56 -5.28 10.15 3.06
C THR A 56 -4.85 11.55 2.62
N TRP A 57 -3.54 11.82 2.55
CA TRP A 57 -2.96 13.18 2.37
C TRP A 57 -3.42 14.21 3.40
N GLY A 58 -3.93 13.76 4.55
CA GLY A 58 -4.43 14.63 5.59
C GLY A 58 -4.19 14.06 6.98
N PRO A 59 -4.61 14.80 8.00
CA PRO A 59 -4.44 14.38 9.39
C PRO A 59 -5.57 13.46 9.87
N ASP A 60 -6.66 13.37 9.13
CA ASP A 60 -7.88 12.71 9.58
C ASP A 60 -7.98 11.27 9.03
N PRO A 61 -8.21 10.29 9.92
CA PRO A 61 -8.52 8.94 9.48
C PRO A 61 -9.94 8.83 8.95
N ILE A 62 -10.17 7.80 8.15
CA ILE A 62 -11.51 7.39 7.72
C ILE A 62 -12.20 6.68 8.90
N ILE A 63 -13.38 7.14 9.27
CA ILE A 63 -14.19 6.55 10.35
C ILE A 63 -15.49 6.04 9.74
N PRO A 64 -15.70 4.72 9.65
CA PRO A 64 -16.95 4.17 9.16
C PRO A 64 -18.10 4.38 10.16
N GLU A 65 -19.33 4.43 9.65
CA GLU A 65 -20.50 4.50 10.53
C GLU A 65 -20.64 3.25 11.41
N LYS A 66 -21.23 3.43 12.61
CA LYS A 66 -21.32 2.42 13.68
C LYS A 66 -21.97 1.07 13.28
N ASN A 67 -22.63 0.99 12.13
CA ASN A 67 -23.27 -0.23 11.61
C ASN A 67 -23.01 -0.44 10.11
N SER A 68 -21.91 0.11 9.57
CA SER A 68 -21.54 -0.15 8.18
C SER A 68 -21.28 -1.65 7.95
N SER A 69 -21.48 -2.12 6.73
CA SER A 69 -21.16 -3.51 6.39
C SER A 69 -19.64 -3.72 6.39
N LYS A 70 -19.19 -4.94 6.69
CA LYS A 70 -17.76 -5.28 6.84
C LYS A 70 -16.84 -4.89 5.68
N ILE A 71 -17.40 -4.73 4.47
CA ILE A 71 -16.63 -4.28 3.32
C ILE A 71 -16.11 -2.84 3.49
N TRP A 72 -16.78 -2.03 4.32
CA TRP A 72 -16.43 -0.66 4.68
C TRP A 72 -15.63 -0.55 5.98
N ASP A 73 -15.28 -1.68 6.61
CA ASP A 73 -14.33 -1.67 7.71
C ASP A 73 -13.01 -1.07 7.24
N ILE A 74 -12.31 -0.40 8.14
CA ILE A 74 -10.98 0.16 7.91
C ILE A 74 -9.98 -0.75 8.64
N PRO A 75 -9.35 -1.70 7.93
CA PRO A 75 -8.64 -2.84 8.54
C PRO A 75 -7.15 -2.56 8.73
N PHE A 76 -6.65 -1.46 8.17
CA PHE A 76 -5.25 -1.10 8.16
C PHE A 76 -5.00 0.07 9.10
N PRO A 77 -3.83 0.14 9.77
CA PRO A 77 -3.48 1.28 10.60
C PRO A 77 -3.31 2.56 9.76
N PHE A 78 -3.70 3.68 10.34
CA PHE A 78 -3.63 5.00 9.72
C PHE A 78 -2.26 5.68 9.93
N ILE A 79 -1.83 6.44 8.93
CA ILE A 79 -0.66 7.32 8.99
C ILE A 79 -1.12 8.77 8.75
N PRO A 80 -1.08 9.65 9.77
CA PRO A 80 -1.41 11.06 9.61
C PRO A 80 -0.36 11.80 8.76
N MET A 81 -0.79 12.85 8.07
CA MET A 81 0.09 13.72 7.30
C MET A 81 -0.14 15.20 7.65
N LEU A 82 0.94 15.95 7.87
CA LEU A 82 0.89 17.41 7.83
C LEU A 82 1.21 17.87 6.40
N TRP A 83 0.17 18.04 5.58
CA TRP A 83 0.34 18.19 4.13
C TRP A 83 1.09 19.46 3.72
N GLY A 84 0.96 20.58 4.43
CA GLY A 84 1.58 21.85 4.05
C GLY A 84 1.86 22.80 5.21
N CYS A 85 2.38 23.98 4.88
CA CYS A 85 2.97 24.91 5.85
C CYS A 85 2.10 26.16 6.13
N THR A 86 0.84 26.15 5.70
CA THR A 86 -0.14 27.21 5.95
C THR A 86 -1.12 26.79 7.03
N ASP A 87 -1.82 27.76 7.62
CA ASP A 87 -2.85 27.53 8.65
C ASP A 87 -3.95 26.56 8.19
N ASP A 88 -4.25 26.51 6.89
CA ASP A 88 -5.25 25.61 6.31
C ASP A 88 -4.87 24.13 6.48
N TYR A 89 -3.57 23.82 6.62
CA TYR A 89 -3.07 22.46 6.87
C TYR A 89 -2.66 22.27 8.34
N ILE A 90 -2.07 23.29 8.95
CA ILE A 90 -1.57 23.23 10.33
C ILE A 90 -2.72 23.09 11.33
N LYS A 91 -3.80 23.87 11.19
CA LYS A 91 -4.90 23.85 12.17
C LYS A 91 -5.63 22.50 12.20
N PRO A 92 -6.04 21.91 11.05
CA PRO A 92 -6.62 20.57 11.07
C PRO A 92 -5.68 19.52 11.65
N PHE A 93 -4.39 19.58 11.33
CA PHE A 93 -3.41 18.63 11.87
C PHE A 93 -3.28 18.74 13.40
N GLN A 94 -3.16 19.95 13.94
CA GLN A 94 -3.11 20.17 15.39
C GLN A 94 -4.41 19.72 16.08
N GLN A 95 -5.57 19.94 15.44
CA GLN A 95 -6.85 19.49 15.97
C GLN A 95 -6.95 17.97 16.00
N ALA A 96 -6.52 17.29 14.93
CA ALA A 96 -6.48 15.83 14.89
C ALA A 96 -5.51 15.28 15.93
N LEU A 97 -4.31 15.87 16.06
CA LEU A 97 -3.32 15.51 17.07
C LEU A 97 -3.88 15.67 18.49
N TYR A 98 -4.55 16.79 18.80
CA TYR A 98 -5.22 17.03 20.08
C TYR A 98 -6.27 15.96 20.39
N ASN A 99 -6.99 15.51 19.36
CA ASN A 99 -7.98 14.44 19.45
C ASN A 99 -7.35 13.03 19.39
N ASN A 100 -6.02 12.90 19.50
CA ASN A 100 -5.27 11.65 19.34
C ASN A 100 -5.65 10.90 18.05
N PHE A 101 -5.79 11.64 16.95
CA PHE A 101 -6.23 11.14 15.64
C PHE A 101 -7.51 10.31 15.73
N SER A 102 -8.50 10.83 16.48
CA SER A 102 -9.78 10.15 16.75
C SER A 102 -9.64 8.78 17.42
N ASN A 103 -8.49 8.52 18.04
CA ASN A 103 -8.14 7.27 18.70
C ASN A 103 -8.30 6.02 17.81
N VAL A 104 -8.06 6.16 16.50
CA VAL A 104 -7.97 5.02 15.59
C VAL A 104 -6.61 4.32 15.75
N PRO A 105 -6.48 3.04 15.33
CA PRO A 105 -5.17 2.39 15.25
C PRO A 105 -4.22 3.15 14.32
N LEU A 106 -3.15 3.70 14.87
CA LEU A 106 -1.99 4.18 14.09
C LEU A 106 -1.05 3.00 13.81
N THR A 107 -0.05 3.22 12.97
CA THR A 107 1.04 2.24 12.82
C THR A 107 1.70 1.97 14.18
N ARG A 108 2.29 0.79 14.35
CA ARG A 108 2.94 0.40 15.62
C ARG A 108 4.01 1.40 16.06
N LYS A 109 4.76 1.97 15.11
CA LYS A 109 5.81 2.97 15.37
C LYS A 109 5.26 4.40 15.44
N ARG A 110 3.94 4.59 15.33
CA ARG A 110 3.22 5.87 15.31
C ARG A 110 3.88 6.84 14.32
N ASP A 111 3.94 6.42 13.07
CA ASP A 111 4.58 7.17 12.00
C ASP A 111 3.67 8.32 11.53
N ILE A 112 4.26 9.47 11.21
CA ILE A 112 3.60 10.66 10.65
C ILE A 112 4.36 11.10 9.40
N LEU A 113 3.64 11.43 8.33
CA LEU A 113 4.22 12.02 7.12
C LEU A 113 4.33 13.54 7.21
N GLY A 114 5.44 14.06 6.67
CA GLY A 114 5.70 15.50 6.52
C GLY A 114 4.95 16.13 5.35
N PHE A 115 5.46 17.26 4.86
CA PHE A 115 4.82 18.08 3.82
C PHE A 115 4.79 17.37 2.45
N ASN A 116 3.71 17.56 1.70
CA ASN A 116 3.49 16.99 0.36
C ASN A 116 3.95 17.95 -0.73
N GLU A 117 4.96 17.56 -1.50
CA GLU A 117 5.51 18.31 -2.65
C GLU A 117 5.65 19.80 -2.37
N PRO A 118 6.36 20.19 -1.29
CA PRO A 118 6.52 21.60 -0.92
C PRO A 118 7.27 22.41 -1.97
N ASP A 119 8.02 21.74 -2.85
CA ASP A 119 8.72 22.31 -3.99
C ASP A 119 7.79 22.63 -5.19
N HIS A 120 6.57 22.09 -5.22
CA HIS A 120 5.68 22.22 -6.37
C HIS A 120 4.60 23.31 -6.19
N PRO A 121 4.46 24.28 -7.12
CA PRO A 121 3.55 25.42 -6.96
C PRO A 121 2.05 25.09 -6.88
N GLN A 122 1.63 23.95 -7.42
CA GLN A 122 0.24 23.49 -7.40
C GLN A 122 -0.07 22.55 -6.22
N GLN A 123 0.91 22.32 -5.34
CA GLN A 123 0.82 21.44 -4.18
C GLN A 123 0.94 22.26 -2.90
N SER A 124 1.65 21.78 -1.87
CA SER A 124 1.73 22.50 -0.60
C SER A 124 2.53 23.80 -0.67
N LYS A 125 3.42 23.92 -1.67
CA LYS A 125 4.16 25.14 -2.00
C LYS A 125 4.70 25.85 -0.75
N CYS A 126 5.72 25.25 -0.14
CA CYS A 126 6.43 25.84 0.99
C CYS A 126 7.85 26.21 0.57
N THR A 127 8.36 27.36 1.03
CA THR A 127 9.81 27.60 0.95
C THR A 127 10.54 26.66 1.93
N PRO A 128 11.80 26.26 1.65
CA PRO A 128 12.59 25.46 2.58
C PRO A 128 12.69 26.08 3.98
N TYR A 129 12.86 27.41 4.05
CA TYR A 129 12.92 28.15 5.31
C TYR A 129 11.61 28.10 6.10
N GLN A 130 10.47 28.32 5.43
CA GLN A 130 9.16 28.21 6.06
C GLN A 130 8.91 26.79 6.56
N ALA A 131 9.17 25.77 5.73
CA ALA A 131 9.03 24.38 6.11
C ALA A 131 9.91 24.01 7.32
N ALA A 132 11.14 24.54 7.41
CA ALA A 132 12.02 24.34 8.56
C ALA A 132 11.46 24.97 9.85
N ILE A 133 10.86 26.16 9.77
CA ILE A 133 10.20 26.79 10.93
C ILE A 133 9.02 25.93 11.40
N ILE A 134 8.13 25.55 10.48
CA ILE A 134 6.93 24.77 10.83
C ILE A 134 7.31 23.39 11.35
N TRP A 135 8.29 22.73 10.74
CA TRP A 135 8.81 21.44 11.24
C TRP A 135 9.25 21.55 12.70
N LYS A 136 10.12 22.52 13.02
CA LYS A 136 10.63 22.74 14.38
C LYS A 136 9.53 23.06 15.40
N GLN A 137 8.48 23.75 14.96
CA GLN A 137 7.37 24.15 15.83
C GLN A 137 6.36 23.02 16.06
N ILE A 138 6.05 22.24 15.02
CA ILE A 138 4.90 21.32 15.01
C ILE A 138 5.32 19.86 15.04
N LEU A 139 6.24 19.46 14.17
CA LEU A 139 6.59 18.04 13.96
C LEU A 139 7.70 17.58 14.91
N GLU A 140 8.81 18.30 14.99
CA GLU A 140 9.97 17.92 15.82
C GLU A 140 9.60 17.61 17.29
N PRO A 141 8.73 18.39 17.97
CA PRO A 141 8.33 18.08 19.34
C PRO A 141 7.59 16.74 19.51
N LEU A 142 6.98 16.22 18.44
CA LEU A 142 6.24 14.95 18.48
C LEU A 142 7.16 13.75 18.66
N LYS A 143 8.46 13.87 18.32
CA LYS A 143 9.45 12.81 18.60
C LYS A 143 9.52 12.52 20.11
N TYR A 144 9.44 13.54 20.95
CA TYR A 144 9.41 13.38 22.42
C TYR A 144 8.13 12.72 22.94
N GLN A 145 7.09 12.63 22.10
CA GLN A 145 5.84 11.93 22.39
C GLN A 145 5.81 10.51 21.80
N GLY A 146 6.94 10.06 21.24
CA GLY A 146 7.12 8.71 20.69
C GLY A 146 6.60 8.52 19.27
N TYR A 147 6.40 9.60 18.51
CA TYR A 147 6.10 9.52 17.06
C TYR A 147 7.40 9.38 16.25
N ARG A 148 7.32 8.68 15.12
CA ARG A 148 8.33 8.71 14.04
C ARG A 148 7.90 9.66 12.94
N LEU A 149 8.82 10.43 12.38
CA LEU A 149 8.52 11.47 11.41
C LEU A 149 9.16 11.19 10.05
N GLY A 150 8.35 11.22 9.01
CA GLY A 150 8.82 11.22 7.62
C GLY A 150 9.25 12.62 7.21
N SER A 151 10.32 12.70 6.42
CA SER A 151 10.72 13.96 5.77
C SER A 151 9.58 14.56 4.94
N PRO A 152 9.70 15.83 4.50
CA PRO A 152 8.89 16.32 3.39
C PRO A 152 9.09 15.42 2.16
N SER A 153 8.01 15.11 1.44
CA SER A 153 8.04 14.36 0.18
C SER A 153 8.13 15.34 -0.98
N VAL A 154 9.30 15.49 -1.58
CA VAL A 154 9.52 16.39 -2.72
C VAL A 154 9.22 15.70 -4.05
N THR A 155 8.99 16.47 -5.12
CA THR A 155 8.88 15.89 -6.47
C THR A 155 10.18 15.17 -6.88
N SER A 156 10.10 14.20 -7.81
CA SER A 156 11.24 13.34 -8.18
C SER A 156 12.34 14.02 -9.00
N GLY A 157 12.10 15.26 -9.46
CA GLY A 157 13.00 16.04 -10.30
C GLY A 157 14.11 16.77 -9.53
N GLU A 158 14.98 17.44 -10.27
CA GLU A 158 16.13 18.17 -9.69
C GLU A 158 15.70 19.31 -8.75
N ALA A 159 14.56 19.95 -9.04
CA ALA A 159 13.99 20.98 -8.17
C ALA A 159 13.68 20.43 -6.76
N GLY A 160 13.12 19.22 -6.68
CA GLY A 160 12.83 18.56 -5.41
C GLY A 160 14.11 18.21 -4.63
N LYS A 161 15.14 17.70 -5.31
CA LYS A 161 16.46 17.45 -4.69
C LYS A 161 17.07 18.73 -4.12
N GLN A 162 17.08 19.81 -4.90
CA GLN A 162 17.60 21.10 -4.47
C GLN A 162 16.80 21.63 -3.26
N TRP A 163 15.46 21.54 -3.31
CA TRP A 163 14.60 21.97 -2.21
C TRP A 163 14.91 21.20 -0.92
N MET A 164 15.05 19.87 -0.98
CA MET A 164 15.33 19.06 0.22
C MET A 164 16.70 19.41 0.82
N LYS A 165 17.72 19.66 -0.01
CA LYS A 165 19.02 20.15 0.46
C LYS A 165 18.89 21.49 1.20
N GLU A 166 18.21 22.46 0.57
CA GLU A 166 17.99 23.79 1.17
C GLU A 166 17.17 23.72 2.47
N TRP A 167 16.26 22.75 2.59
CA TRP A 167 15.46 22.54 3.78
C TRP A 167 16.33 22.06 4.95
N TYR A 168 17.19 21.06 4.73
CA TYR A 168 18.16 20.64 5.75
C TYR A 168 19.12 21.78 6.15
N ASP A 169 19.59 22.59 5.18
CA ASP A 169 20.43 23.76 5.46
C ASP A 169 19.68 24.79 6.33
N ALA A 170 18.42 25.08 6.01
CA ALA A 170 17.56 25.99 6.78
C ALA A 170 17.19 25.44 8.18
N CYS A 171 17.16 24.13 8.34
CA CYS A 171 16.89 23.48 9.62
C CYS A 171 18.01 23.71 10.64
N GLN A 172 19.27 23.90 10.20
CA GLN A 172 20.44 24.09 11.07
C GLN A 172 20.55 23.00 12.16
N GLY A 173 20.24 21.74 11.80
CA GLY A 173 20.21 20.60 12.72
C GLY A 173 18.94 20.46 13.57
N GLY A 174 17.96 21.34 13.41
CA GLY A 174 16.69 21.30 14.16
C GLY A 174 15.57 20.46 13.53
N CYS A 175 15.82 19.81 12.39
CA CYS A 175 14.84 18.90 11.77
C CYS A 175 15.44 17.51 11.66
N ASN A 176 14.85 16.54 12.37
CA ASN A 176 15.40 15.20 12.50
C ASN A 176 14.36 14.14 12.07
N PRO A 177 14.07 13.99 10.76
CA PRO A 177 13.20 12.92 10.29
C PRO A 177 13.79 11.53 10.61
N ASP A 178 12.93 10.56 10.88
CA ASP A 178 13.29 9.16 11.14
C ASP A 178 13.35 8.31 9.87
N PHE A 179 12.74 8.80 8.78
CA PHE A 179 12.78 8.19 7.45
C PHE A 179 12.57 9.26 6.37
N LEU A 180 13.02 8.96 5.16
CA LEU A 180 12.81 9.79 3.97
C LEU A 180 11.52 9.35 3.29
N ALA A 181 10.59 10.29 3.12
CA ALA A 181 9.40 10.09 2.30
C ALA A 181 9.69 10.61 0.89
N LEU A 182 9.54 9.75 -0.13
CA LEU A 182 9.94 10.03 -1.51
C LEU A 182 8.80 9.76 -2.49
N HIS A 183 8.68 10.63 -3.50
CA HIS A 183 7.77 10.46 -4.62
C HIS A 183 8.53 10.05 -5.89
N TRP A 184 7.87 9.29 -6.76
CA TRP A 184 8.41 8.95 -8.07
C TRP A 184 7.35 8.82 -9.15
N TYR A 185 7.48 9.61 -10.21
CA TYR A 185 6.70 9.48 -11.43
C TYR A 185 7.62 9.55 -12.64
N ASP A 186 7.86 8.39 -13.25
CA ASP A 186 8.57 8.20 -14.51
C ASP A 186 8.39 6.72 -14.94
N LEU A 187 8.82 6.37 -16.14
CA LEU A 187 8.59 5.06 -16.76
C LEU A 187 9.74 4.08 -16.56
N VAL A 188 10.93 4.55 -16.18
CA VAL A 188 12.17 3.74 -16.17
C VAL A 188 12.44 3.19 -14.75
N PRO A 189 12.33 1.86 -14.51
CA PRO A 189 12.54 1.28 -13.18
C PRO A 189 13.94 1.49 -12.62
N GLN A 190 14.95 1.50 -13.50
CA GLN A 190 16.34 1.71 -13.08
C GLN A 190 16.56 3.11 -12.52
N ASN A 191 15.93 4.13 -13.12
CA ASN A 191 16.01 5.51 -12.64
C ASN A 191 15.32 5.65 -11.27
N PHE A 192 14.21 4.93 -11.05
CA PHE A 192 13.56 4.86 -9.73
C PHE A 192 14.52 4.31 -8.67
N ILE A 193 15.19 3.20 -8.97
CA ILE A 193 16.16 2.55 -8.06
C ILE A 193 17.28 3.53 -7.71
N GLU A 194 17.87 4.17 -8.72
CA GLU A 194 18.94 5.16 -8.54
C GLU A 194 18.48 6.38 -7.73
N HIS A 195 17.23 6.82 -7.91
CA HIS A 195 16.64 7.90 -7.15
C HIS A 195 16.55 7.57 -5.66
N ILE A 196 15.96 6.43 -5.29
CA ILE A 196 15.82 6.06 -3.87
C ILE A 196 17.18 5.75 -3.22
N GLN A 197 18.14 5.19 -3.98
CA GLN A 197 19.52 5.01 -3.53
C GLN A 197 20.22 6.36 -3.26
N TYR A 198 20.04 7.35 -4.13
CA TYR A 198 20.62 8.68 -3.97
C TYR A 198 20.20 9.31 -2.63
N TYR A 199 18.90 9.33 -2.34
CA TYR A 199 18.37 9.90 -1.10
C TYR A 199 18.85 9.12 0.13
N HIS A 200 18.78 7.78 0.09
CA HIS A 200 19.29 6.94 1.18
C HIS A 200 20.77 7.20 1.46
N ASN A 201 21.62 7.23 0.42
CA ASN A 201 23.07 7.43 0.56
C ASN A 201 23.42 8.85 1.02
N THR A 202 22.63 9.85 0.64
CA THR A 202 22.89 11.26 0.97
C THR A 202 22.51 11.58 2.42
N TYR A 203 21.37 11.10 2.89
CA TYR A 203 20.85 11.44 4.22
C TYR A 203 21.01 10.32 5.26
N ASN A 204 21.42 9.12 4.83
CA ASN A 204 21.65 7.95 5.69
C ASN A 204 20.44 7.60 6.58
N LEU A 205 19.25 7.60 5.98
CA LEU A 205 17.98 7.30 6.63
C LEU A 205 17.21 6.22 5.86
N PRO A 206 16.38 5.39 6.52
CA PRO A 206 15.45 4.50 5.84
C PRO A 206 14.51 5.26 4.91
N VAL A 207 14.00 4.58 3.88
CA VAL A 207 13.15 5.16 2.83
C VAL A 207 11.74 4.59 2.88
N TRP A 208 10.77 5.49 2.74
CA TRP A 208 9.38 5.21 2.40
C TRP A 208 9.10 5.82 1.03
N VAL A 209 8.63 5.03 0.08
CA VAL A 209 8.18 5.53 -1.21
C VAL A 209 6.69 5.84 -1.11
N THR A 210 6.37 7.07 -0.71
CA THR A 210 4.99 7.44 -0.33
C THR A 210 4.07 7.64 -1.52
N GLU A 211 4.62 7.89 -2.72
CA GLU A 211 3.88 7.83 -3.98
C GLU A 211 4.79 7.34 -5.08
N TYR A 212 4.34 6.36 -5.85
CA TYR A 212 4.98 6.03 -7.12
C TYR A 212 4.05 5.36 -8.12
N ALA A 213 4.20 5.69 -9.40
CA ALA A 213 3.45 5.11 -10.52
C ALA A 213 4.15 5.39 -11.86
N THR A 214 3.69 4.73 -12.93
CA THR A 214 4.25 4.91 -14.27
C THR A 214 3.60 6.05 -15.04
N GLN A 215 4.01 7.28 -14.68
CA GLN A 215 3.50 8.50 -15.29
C GLN A 215 4.61 9.32 -15.92
N ASN A 216 4.46 9.63 -17.20
CA ASN A 216 5.34 10.55 -17.92
C ASN A 216 4.77 11.97 -17.88
N PHE A 217 5.47 12.89 -17.21
CA PHE A 217 5.14 14.32 -17.17
C PHE A 217 6.00 15.18 -18.11
N SER A 218 6.78 14.57 -19.00
CA SER A 218 7.78 15.30 -19.82
C SER A 218 7.24 15.80 -21.16
N VAL A 219 6.14 15.24 -21.67
CA VAL A 219 5.63 15.52 -23.02
C VAL A 219 4.17 15.99 -22.96
N TYR A 220 3.95 17.24 -22.58
CA TYR A 220 2.58 17.80 -22.49
C TYR A 220 1.99 18.10 -23.88
N ASN A 221 0.83 17.54 -24.16
CA ASN A 221 0.06 17.77 -25.36
C ASN A 221 -1.05 18.81 -25.11
N SER A 222 -0.80 20.05 -25.53
CA SER A 222 -1.74 21.15 -25.32
C SER A 222 -3.06 21.02 -26.07
N LYS A 223 -3.18 20.10 -27.03
CA LYS A 223 -4.43 19.88 -27.78
C LYS A 223 -5.38 18.93 -27.04
N THR A 224 -4.85 17.91 -26.39
CA THR A 224 -5.63 16.94 -25.61
C THR A 224 -5.72 17.32 -24.15
N GLY A 225 -4.79 18.14 -23.65
CA GLY A 225 -4.66 18.43 -22.22
C GLY A 225 -4.00 17.29 -21.43
N GLU A 226 -3.37 16.35 -22.13
CA GLU A 226 -2.77 15.13 -21.56
C GLU A 226 -1.27 15.07 -21.84
N TYR A 227 -0.57 14.12 -21.20
CA TYR A 227 0.84 13.86 -21.48
C TYR A 227 1.00 12.66 -22.42
N ASP A 228 1.76 12.83 -23.50
CA ASP A 228 2.01 11.79 -24.49
C ASP A 228 3.11 10.81 -24.02
N GLY A 229 3.13 9.62 -24.64
CA GLY A 229 4.16 8.61 -24.38
C GLY A 229 4.05 7.98 -22.99
N GLN A 230 2.82 7.66 -22.56
CA GLN A 230 2.58 6.90 -21.33
C GLN A 230 2.94 5.42 -21.48
N ALA A 231 3.22 4.76 -20.36
CA ALA A 231 3.45 3.33 -20.33
C ALA A 231 2.20 2.54 -20.74
N THR A 232 2.42 1.47 -21.49
CA THR A 232 1.43 0.41 -21.71
C THR A 232 1.21 -0.41 -20.45
N TYR A 233 0.12 -1.19 -20.39
CA TYR A 233 -0.17 -2.02 -19.21
C TYR A 233 0.93 -3.03 -18.89
N ILE A 234 1.56 -3.61 -19.91
CA ILE A 234 2.69 -4.54 -19.72
C ILE A 234 3.90 -3.83 -19.12
N GLU A 235 4.15 -2.58 -19.52
CA GLU A 235 5.23 -1.76 -18.94
C GLU A 235 4.92 -1.36 -17.50
N VAL A 236 3.65 -1.04 -17.18
CA VAL A 236 3.19 -0.79 -15.81
C VAL A 236 3.44 -2.00 -14.92
N GLN A 237 3.00 -3.19 -15.34
CA GLN A 237 3.20 -4.44 -14.60
C GLN A 237 4.69 -4.74 -14.39
N ARG A 238 5.50 -4.61 -15.45
CA ARG A 238 6.95 -4.83 -15.38
C ARG A 238 7.64 -3.82 -14.46
N PHE A 239 7.21 -2.56 -14.48
CA PHE A 239 7.73 -1.54 -13.58
C PHE A 239 7.42 -1.89 -12.13
N MET A 240 6.17 -2.25 -11.81
CA MET A 240 5.79 -2.70 -10.46
C MET A 240 6.61 -3.92 -10.03
N ASP A 241 6.78 -4.92 -10.89
CA ASP A 241 7.58 -6.12 -10.58
C ASP A 241 9.03 -5.77 -10.22
N ILE A 242 9.71 -4.99 -11.06
CA ILE A 242 11.13 -4.66 -10.87
C ILE A 242 11.31 -3.80 -9.61
N THR A 243 10.50 -2.75 -9.46
CA THR A 243 10.63 -1.81 -8.34
C THR A 243 10.28 -2.46 -7.01
N THR A 244 9.20 -3.26 -6.94
CA THR A 244 8.83 -3.97 -5.70
C THR A 244 9.82 -5.08 -5.36
N ALA A 245 10.36 -5.82 -6.34
CA ALA A 245 11.41 -6.80 -6.10
C ALA A 245 12.67 -6.14 -5.54
N TYR A 246 13.08 -4.99 -6.08
CA TYR A 246 14.21 -4.24 -5.57
C TYR A 246 13.97 -3.73 -4.13
N MET A 247 12.84 -3.08 -3.87
CA MET A 247 12.49 -2.58 -2.54
C MET A 247 12.47 -3.69 -1.49
N LYS A 248 11.98 -4.89 -1.84
CA LYS A 248 12.02 -6.07 -0.96
C LYS A 248 13.43 -6.65 -0.75
N SER A 249 14.37 -6.39 -1.66
CA SER A 249 15.74 -6.93 -1.60
C SER A 249 16.67 -6.16 -0.68
N VAL A 250 16.30 -4.94 -0.28
CA VAL A 250 17.09 -4.06 0.57
C VAL A 250 16.41 -3.86 1.93
N ASN A 251 17.19 -3.72 3.00
CA ASN A 251 16.67 -3.61 4.37
C ASN A 251 16.38 -2.17 4.83
N TRP A 252 16.70 -1.19 3.99
CA TRP A 252 16.50 0.24 4.29
C TRP A 252 15.26 0.83 3.61
N VAL A 253 14.57 0.07 2.76
CA VAL A 253 13.21 0.43 2.31
C VAL A 253 12.20 -0.23 3.24
N GLU A 254 11.49 0.58 4.02
CA GLU A 254 10.53 0.07 5.02
C GLU A 254 9.11 -0.04 4.44
N ARG A 255 8.76 0.83 3.47
CA ARG A 255 7.38 0.96 2.97
C ARG A 255 7.29 1.57 1.58
N TRP A 256 6.26 1.20 0.83
CA TRP A 256 5.95 1.80 -0.47
C TRP A 256 4.44 1.88 -0.70
N PHE A 257 4.01 2.82 -1.53
CA PHE A 257 2.61 3.16 -1.75
C PHE A 257 2.39 3.42 -3.23
N TRP A 258 1.89 2.40 -3.94
CA TRP A 258 1.56 2.56 -5.36
C TRP A 258 0.41 3.55 -5.51
N PHE A 259 0.60 4.56 -6.37
CA PHE A 259 -0.45 5.52 -6.67
C PHE A 259 -1.42 4.89 -7.68
N GLY A 260 -2.50 4.28 -7.17
CA GLY A 260 -3.45 3.55 -8.01
C GLY A 260 -4.70 3.02 -7.31
N ALA A 261 -4.84 3.22 -5.99
CA ALA A 261 -6.00 2.77 -5.24
C ALA A 261 -7.21 3.72 -5.42
N MET A 262 -7.59 4.03 -6.66
CA MET A 262 -8.72 4.91 -7.02
C MET A 262 -9.20 4.62 -8.45
N TYR A 263 -10.45 4.92 -8.76
CA TYR A 263 -11.03 4.69 -10.11
C TYR A 263 -10.81 5.86 -11.07
N GLU A 264 -10.56 7.04 -10.53
CA GLU A 264 -10.24 8.25 -11.26
C GLU A 264 -8.82 8.62 -10.91
N MET A 265 -7.88 8.42 -11.84
CA MET A 265 -6.44 8.49 -11.56
C MET A 265 -5.89 9.93 -11.50
N GLN A 266 -6.75 10.95 -11.52
CA GLN A 266 -6.40 12.36 -11.27
C GLN A 266 -5.24 12.90 -12.12
N GLY A 267 -5.16 12.51 -13.39
CA GLY A 267 -4.09 12.94 -14.30
C GLY A 267 -2.84 12.06 -14.26
N VAL A 268 -2.87 10.97 -13.52
CA VAL A 268 -1.94 9.83 -13.62
C VAL A 268 -2.53 8.79 -14.59
N ASN A 269 -1.67 8.00 -15.22
CA ASN A 269 -2.02 6.98 -16.19
C ASN A 269 -3.09 6.03 -15.64
N GLU A 270 -4.22 5.94 -16.34
CA GLU A 270 -5.37 5.12 -15.92
C GLU A 270 -5.03 3.62 -15.80
N LEU A 271 -3.93 3.19 -16.43
CA LEU A 271 -3.43 1.81 -16.34
C LEU A 271 -2.72 1.50 -15.02
N ASP A 272 -2.35 2.50 -14.22
CA ASP A 272 -1.83 2.30 -12.85
C ASP A 272 -2.94 1.97 -11.84
N CYS A 273 -4.22 2.06 -12.23
CA CYS A 273 -5.37 1.76 -11.38
C CYS A 273 -5.31 0.31 -10.83
N LEU A 274 -5.55 0.14 -9.53
CA LEU A 274 -5.58 -1.17 -8.86
C LEU A 274 -6.97 -1.81 -8.83
N PHE A 275 -8.01 -1.07 -9.22
CA PHE A 275 -9.38 -1.55 -9.22
C PHE A 275 -9.83 -2.04 -10.60
N ASP A 276 -10.72 -3.04 -10.60
CA ASP A 276 -11.39 -3.53 -11.79
C ASP A 276 -12.40 -2.49 -12.27
N GLN A 277 -12.24 -2.03 -13.51
CA GLN A 277 -13.06 -0.99 -14.14
C GLN A 277 -14.55 -1.39 -14.23
N SER A 278 -14.88 -2.68 -14.25
CA SER A 278 -16.28 -3.14 -14.17
C SER A 278 -16.97 -2.73 -12.86
N GLY A 279 -16.18 -2.50 -11.81
CA GLY A 279 -16.61 -2.05 -10.50
C GLY A 279 -16.76 -0.54 -10.35
N LYS A 280 -16.39 0.27 -11.36
CA LYS A 280 -16.33 1.74 -11.25
C LYS A 280 -17.69 2.38 -10.96
N SER A 281 -18.75 1.93 -11.65
CA SER A 281 -20.10 2.47 -11.49
C SER A 281 -20.71 2.16 -10.12
N SER A 282 -20.43 0.97 -9.59
CA SER A 282 -20.91 0.50 -8.28
C SER A 282 -19.96 0.82 -7.13
N ARG A 283 -18.77 1.38 -7.43
CA ARG A 283 -17.66 1.61 -6.51
C ARG A 283 -17.32 0.37 -5.68
N SER A 284 -17.30 -0.79 -6.33
CA SER A 284 -17.22 -2.09 -5.62
C SER A 284 -15.92 -2.32 -4.83
N GLY A 285 -14.83 -1.63 -5.18
CA GLY A 285 -13.51 -1.88 -4.61
C GLY A 285 -12.90 -3.22 -5.04
N ALA A 286 -13.47 -3.91 -6.03
CA ALA A 286 -12.90 -5.12 -6.59
C ALA A 286 -11.54 -4.81 -7.25
N LEU A 287 -10.53 -5.62 -6.95
CA LEU A 287 -9.18 -5.47 -7.50
C LEU A 287 -9.08 -6.06 -8.91
N ASN A 288 -8.29 -5.42 -9.78
CA ASN A 288 -7.84 -6.02 -11.03
C ASN A 288 -6.56 -6.85 -10.81
N GLU A 289 -5.95 -7.36 -11.88
CA GLU A 289 -4.71 -8.16 -11.80
C GLU A 289 -3.54 -7.40 -11.13
N LEU A 290 -3.39 -6.10 -11.43
CA LEU A 290 -2.37 -5.25 -10.83
C LEU A 290 -2.61 -5.04 -9.33
N GLY A 291 -3.87 -4.80 -8.93
CA GLY A 291 -4.29 -4.70 -7.54
C GLY A 291 -4.04 -5.99 -6.75
N VAL A 292 -4.34 -7.14 -7.36
CA VAL A 292 -4.10 -8.46 -6.78
C VAL A 292 -2.60 -8.70 -6.58
N GLN A 293 -1.78 -8.38 -7.60
CA GLN A 293 -0.32 -8.44 -7.53
C GLN A 293 0.24 -7.55 -6.41
N TYR A 294 -0.21 -6.29 -6.35
CA TYR A 294 0.23 -5.31 -5.37
C TYR A 294 -0.08 -5.73 -3.93
N ALA A 295 -1.30 -6.22 -3.70
CA ALA A 295 -1.76 -6.66 -2.40
C ALA A 295 -1.25 -8.06 -2.01
N ALA A 296 -0.65 -8.80 -2.95
CA ALA A 296 -0.39 -10.24 -2.84
C ALA A 296 -1.62 -11.03 -2.36
N SER A 297 -2.83 -10.61 -2.77
CA SER A 297 -4.08 -11.22 -2.33
C SER A 297 -4.41 -12.46 -3.17
N ASN A 298 -4.76 -13.58 -2.54
CA ASN A 298 -5.14 -14.82 -3.26
C ASN A 298 -6.55 -14.79 -3.89
N GLY A 299 -6.99 -13.64 -4.40
CA GLY A 299 -8.28 -13.53 -5.08
C GLY A 299 -8.89 -12.13 -5.01
N SER A 300 -9.40 -11.67 -6.15
CA SER A 300 -10.31 -10.54 -6.24
C SER A 300 -11.61 -10.87 -5.50
N VAL A 301 -12.16 -9.90 -4.76
CA VAL A 301 -13.52 -10.00 -4.24
C VAL A 301 -14.47 -10.01 -5.44
N SER A 302 -14.99 -11.17 -5.81
CA SER A 302 -16.04 -11.28 -6.82
C SER A 302 -17.33 -10.69 -6.28
N THR A 303 -17.88 -9.69 -6.98
CA THR A 303 -19.17 -9.07 -6.68
C THR A 303 -20.30 -10.04 -7.02
N SER A 304 -20.67 -10.91 -6.08
CA SER A 304 -21.87 -11.73 -6.25
C SER A 304 -23.14 -10.88 -6.03
N THR A 305 -23.68 -10.31 -7.09
CA THR A 305 -25.08 -9.86 -7.15
C THR A 305 -25.87 -10.68 -8.17
N ASN A 306 -26.04 -11.98 -7.89
CA ASN A 306 -27.10 -12.77 -8.53
C ASN A 306 -28.42 -12.53 -7.78
N GLN A 307 -29.15 -11.48 -8.18
CA GLN A 307 -30.59 -11.45 -7.94
C GLN A 307 -31.27 -12.46 -8.88
N LYS A 308 -32.00 -13.39 -8.26
CA LYS A 308 -32.85 -14.40 -8.89
C LYS A 308 -33.77 -13.77 -9.94
N ILE A 309 -33.67 -14.24 -11.18
CA ILE A 309 -34.82 -14.30 -12.09
C ILE A 309 -35.16 -15.77 -12.28
N ASN A 310 -36.31 -16.16 -11.72
CA ASN A 310 -36.95 -17.44 -11.99
C ASN A 310 -37.43 -17.46 -13.45
N SER A 311 -36.89 -18.35 -14.27
CA SER A 311 -37.64 -18.98 -15.34
C SER A 311 -37.18 -20.43 -15.48
N GLY A 312 -38.10 -21.35 -15.20
CA GLY A 312 -37.82 -22.78 -15.19
C GLY A 312 -37.64 -23.34 -16.59
N SER A 313 -36.66 -24.23 -16.76
CA SER A 313 -36.87 -25.45 -17.53
C SER A 313 -35.84 -26.53 -17.11
N SER A 314 -36.40 -27.67 -16.76
CA SER A 314 -35.87 -29.04 -16.66
C SER A 314 -34.35 -29.30 -16.57
N SER A 315 -34.02 -29.90 -15.43
CA SER A 315 -32.82 -30.62 -15.04
C SER A 315 -32.34 -31.73 -15.98
N ARG A 316 -31.01 -31.84 -16.13
CA ARG A 316 -30.31 -33.13 -16.05
C ARG A 316 -29.06 -33.00 -15.17
N ASN A 317 -29.10 -33.73 -14.06
CA ASN A 317 -28.03 -33.91 -13.08
C ASN A 317 -26.85 -34.66 -13.68
N ILE A 318 -25.62 -34.24 -13.37
CA ILE A 318 -24.53 -35.18 -13.07
C ILE A 318 -23.81 -34.66 -11.83
N TYR A 319 -24.05 -35.34 -10.71
CA TYR A 319 -23.28 -35.17 -9.47
C TYR A 319 -21.99 -35.99 -9.56
N GLY A 320 -20.86 -35.31 -9.43
CA GLY A 320 -19.87 -35.55 -8.38
C GLY A 320 -18.91 -36.75 -8.46
N ILE A 321 -17.76 -36.50 -7.83
CA ILE A 321 -16.96 -37.38 -6.94
C ILE A 321 -15.49 -37.57 -7.40
N PHE A 322 -14.63 -36.83 -6.67
CA PHE A 322 -13.38 -37.20 -6.00
C PHE A 322 -12.29 -38.09 -6.67
N ASN A 323 -11.08 -37.55 -6.48
CA ASN A 323 -9.84 -38.18 -6.00
C ASN A 323 -8.79 -38.75 -6.98
N SER A 324 -7.58 -38.23 -6.73
CA SER A 324 -6.24 -38.71 -7.03
C SER A 324 -6.05 -40.22 -6.86
N TRP A 325 -5.41 -40.90 -7.83
CA TRP A 325 -4.61 -42.10 -7.57
C TRP A 325 -3.40 -42.20 -8.49
N PHE A 326 -2.33 -42.70 -7.89
CA PHE A 326 -0.95 -42.87 -8.34
C PHE A 326 -0.78 -44.27 -9.00
N LEU A 327 0.17 -44.38 -9.95
CA LEU A 327 0.93 -45.57 -10.42
C LEU A 327 0.23 -46.93 -10.68
N LEU A 328 0.43 -47.48 -11.90
CA LEU A 328 1.07 -48.78 -12.19
C LEU A 328 0.68 -49.30 -13.60
N LEU A 329 1.67 -49.59 -14.45
CA LEU A 329 1.56 -50.59 -15.52
C LEU A 329 2.93 -51.27 -15.65
N LEU A 330 2.95 -52.59 -15.47
CA LEU A 330 4.13 -53.44 -15.48
C LEU A 330 3.89 -54.63 -16.42
N SER A 331 4.94 -54.96 -17.18
CA SER A 331 5.24 -56.22 -17.89
C SER A 331 4.46 -56.48 -19.20
N SER A 332 5.05 -57.00 -20.29
CA SER A 332 6.02 -58.11 -20.32
C SER A 332 6.68 -58.36 -21.70
N ILE A 333 7.94 -58.87 -21.69
CA ILE A 333 8.57 -59.86 -22.63
C ILE A 333 9.16 -59.30 -23.97
N LEU A 334 10.40 -59.55 -24.47
CA LEU A 334 11.31 -60.73 -24.52
C LEU A 334 12.77 -60.31 -24.94
N PHE A 335 13.81 -60.88 -24.31
CA PHE A 335 15.12 -61.38 -24.83
C PHE A 335 16.04 -60.59 -25.81
N ILE A 336 17.25 -60.22 -25.35
CA ILE A 336 18.57 -60.86 -25.61
C ILE A 336 19.70 -59.90 -25.16
N LEU A 337 20.54 -60.37 -24.23
CA LEU A 337 21.87 -59.84 -23.90
C LEU A 337 22.88 -60.90 -24.32
N LEU A 338 23.90 -60.50 -25.08
CA LEU A 338 25.23 -61.10 -25.36
C LEU A 338 25.80 -60.13 -26.42
N SER A 339 26.95 -59.47 -26.31
CA SER A 339 28.19 -59.73 -25.61
C SER A 339 29.09 -58.47 -25.68
N ILE A 340 29.84 -58.23 -24.60
CA ILE A 340 31.28 -57.93 -24.57
C ILE A 340 31.79 -56.60 -25.15
N ASP A 341 32.40 -55.83 -24.24
CA ASP A 341 33.48 -54.84 -24.40
C ASP A 341 34.37 -54.99 -25.64
N ILE A 342 34.89 -53.88 -26.15
CA ILE A 342 36.32 -53.66 -26.45
C ILE A 342 36.56 -52.24 -27.02
N ASN A 343 37.36 -51.48 -26.26
CA ASN A 343 38.43 -50.55 -26.63
C ASN A 343 38.25 -49.36 -27.59
N HIS A 344 38.76 -48.21 -27.11
CA HIS A 344 39.66 -47.25 -27.77
C HIS A 344 39.57 -47.10 -29.31
N ILE A 345 39.14 -45.92 -29.76
CA ILE A 345 39.96 -44.79 -30.27
C ILE A 345 39.03 -43.62 -30.56
#